data_AF-A0A8S0R1B9-F1
#
_entry.id   AF-A0A8S0R1B9-F1
#
_cell.length_a   1.000
_cell.length_b   1.000
_cell.length_c   1.000
_cell.angle_alpha   90.00
_cell.angle_beta   90.00
_cell.angle_gamma   90.00
#
_symmetry.space_group_name_H-M   'P 1'
#
loop_
_entity.id
_entity.type
_entity.pdbx_description
1 polymer ?
#
loop_
_entity_poly.entity_id
_entity_poly.type
_entity_poly.pdbx_seq_one_letter_code
_entity_poly.pdbx_strand_id
1 'polypeptide(L)'
;MHNAMVDIILECGPVSWGDGRAITLGGVLNSNSESEAMHFLGILTTRALCLVTTGKHVTRDTFYEVAQSFLRLGTYQMHASRGEEDLDVVRTLADYTIHHHFPHLENIGKSDSLSFNTGEEDDSVVDLTANKYSAWAVGVAERTASLLAQWQGVAFTHGVLNTDNMCVLVLSIDYGPFGFLDAFDPSYTPNTTDLPGRRYCFANQLDIGLWNIAQFITTLSAAKMINDKEAKYAMDRYGTKFMDEYQVIMPRKLADPTIQEDGLLIPLNAVLLDIGEEQKDALTSWVQSYIQELSASDTSDEDRKISMNCVNPKYIL
;
A
#
# COMPACT_ATOMS: atom_id res chain seq x y z
N MET A 1 -11.98 9.22 -25.63
CA MET A 1 -11.19 10.01 -24.66
C MET A 1 -12.07 10.16 -23.43
N HIS A 2 -11.83 9.40 -22.36
CA HIS A 2 -12.44 9.71 -21.07
C HIS A 2 -11.67 10.91 -20.49
N ASN A 3 -12.38 11.97 -20.13
CA ASN A 3 -11.81 13.06 -19.35
C ASN A 3 -11.42 12.48 -17.99
N ALA A 4 -10.13 12.20 -17.76
CA ALA A 4 -9.64 11.88 -16.43
C ALA A 4 -9.74 13.16 -15.58
N MET A 5 -10.65 13.17 -14.60
CA MET A 5 -10.64 14.20 -13.57
C MET A 5 -9.45 13.95 -12.64
N VAL A 6 -8.76 15.01 -12.29
CA VAL A 6 -7.60 14.98 -11.41
C VAL A 6 -7.74 16.14 -10.44
N ASP A 7 -7.64 15.86 -9.15
CA ASP A 7 -7.61 16.84 -8.09
C ASP A 7 -6.22 17.49 -8.04
N ILE A 8 -6.21 18.82 -7.89
CA ILE A 8 -5.00 19.59 -7.61
C ILE A 8 -5.17 20.11 -6.19
N ILE A 9 -4.35 19.60 -5.27
CA ILE A 9 -4.26 20.16 -3.91
C ILE A 9 -3.12 21.16 -3.86
N LEU A 10 -3.45 22.32 -3.33
CA LEU A 10 -2.50 23.32 -2.90
C LEU A 10 -2.43 23.28 -1.38
N GLU A 11 -1.33 22.78 -0.84
CA GLU A 11 -1.07 22.87 0.59
C GLU A 11 -0.66 24.29 0.96
N CYS A 12 -1.65 25.13 1.27
CA CYS A 12 -1.42 26.52 1.64
C CYS A 12 -2.46 27.05 2.65
N GLY A 13 -1.99 27.94 3.52
CA GLY A 13 -2.82 28.75 4.41
C GLY A 13 -3.42 28.01 5.62
N PRO A 14 -3.59 28.71 6.77
CA PRO A 14 -4.16 28.13 7.98
C PRO A 14 -5.57 27.58 7.76
N VAL A 15 -5.76 26.32 8.10
CA VAL A 15 -7.07 25.68 8.32
C VAL A 15 -7.09 25.24 9.79
N SER A 16 -7.98 25.88 10.57
CA SER A 16 -8.27 25.70 12.01
C SER A 16 -7.20 25.02 12.90
N TRP A 17 -6.67 25.78 13.87
CA TRP A 17 -5.71 25.38 14.93
C TRP A 17 -4.29 24.99 14.50
N GLY A 18 -4.04 24.74 13.21
CA GLY A 18 -2.71 24.69 12.59
C GLY A 18 -2.35 26.02 11.91
N ASP A 19 -1.04 26.28 11.69
CA ASP A 19 -0.59 27.41 10.87
C ASP A 19 -0.92 27.22 9.37
N GLY A 20 -1.30 25.99 8.99
CA GLY A 20 -1.71 25.52 7.66
C GLY A 20 -0.70 25.84 6.57
N ARG A 21 0.59 25.73 6.89
CA ARG A 21 1.66 25.85 5.91
C ARG A 21 2.41 24.52 5.87
N ALA A 22 2.82 24.09 4.68
CA ALA A 22 3.61 22.88 4.50
C ALA A 22 4.93 22.95 5.31
N ILE A 23 5.63 21.83 5.47
CA ILE A 23 6.89 21.67 6.23
C ILE A 23 8.01 22.58 5.62
N THR A 24 9.18 22.65 6.27
CA THR A 24 10.39 23.31 5.72
C THR A 24 10.65 22.89 4.26
N LEU A 25 11.36 23.72 3.48
CA LEU A 25 11.73 23.42 2.08
C LEU A 25 12.25 21.98 1.89
N GLY A 26 13.03 21.46 2.84
CA GLY A 26 13.50 20.08 2.83
C GLY A 26 12.41 19.02 2.95
N GLY A 27 11.39 19.25 3.79
CA GLY A 27 10.24 18.34 3.89
C GLY A 27 9.46 18.27 2.59
N VAL A 28 9.16 19.42 1.99
CA VAL A 28 8.46 19.48 0.71
C VAL A 28 9.27 18.84 -0.43
N LEU A 29 10.57 19.14 -0.52
CA LEU A 29 11.43 18.50 -1.52
C LEU A 29 11.49 16.98 -1.36
N ASN A 30 11.53 16.49 -0.12
CA ASN A 30 11.53 15.05 0.16
C ASN A 30 10.21 14.41 -0.27
N SER A 31 9.06 14.99 0.09
CA SER A 31 7.75 14.46 -0.32
C SER A 31 7.59 14.42 -1.84
N ASN A 32 8.04 15.45 -2.56
CA ASN A 32 7.97 15.50 -4.02
C ASN A 32 8.85 14.45 -4.68
N SER A 33 10.10 14.37 -4.21
CA SER A 33 11.08 13.45 -4.76
C SER A 33 10.63 12.02 -4.54
N GLU A 34 10.04 11.73 -3.37
CA GLU A 34 9.54 10.41 -3.03
C GLU A 34 8.31 10.02 -3.85
N SER A 35 7.35 10.93 -3.99
CA SER A 35 6.17 10.75 -4.85
C SER A 35 6.59 10.38 -6.29
N GLU A 36 7.58 11.05 -6.87
CA GLU A 36 8.07 10.72 -8.21
C GLU A 36 8.92 9.44 -8.22
N ALA A 37 9.75 9.19 -7.20
CA ALA A 37 10.53 7.95 -7.08
C ALA A 37 9.60 6.73 -7.04
N MET A 38 8.56 6.76 -6.21
CA MET A 38 7.56 5.70 -6.11
C MET A 38 6.84 5.46 -7.44
N HIS A 39 6.53 6.54 -8.18
CA HIS A 39 5.95 6.42 -9.51
C HIS A 39 6.89 5.70 -10.50
N PHE A 40 8.18 6.04 -10.51
CA PHE A 40 9.17 5.38 -11.37
C PHE A 40 9.50 3.95 -10.94
N LEU A 41 9.30 3.61 -9.67
CA LEU A 41 9.32 2.23 -9.16
C LEU A 41 8.07 1.42 -9.56
N GLY A 42 7.09 2.05 -10.22
CA GLY A 42 5.84 1.41 -10.62
C GLY A 42 4.83 1.27 -9.49
N ILE A 43 5.05 1.95 -8.36
CA ILE A 43 4.20 1.92 -7.18
C ILE A 43 3.15 3.03 -7.28
N LEU A 44 1.89 2.72 -6.96
CA LEU A 44 0.80 3.70 -6.98
C LEU A 44 1.01 4.78 -5.91
N THR A 45 0.98 6.04 -6.34
CA THR A 45 1.30 7.20 -5.49
C THR A 45 0.64 8.48 -6.02
N THR A 46 0.46 9.48 -5.15
CA THR A 46 0.25 10.88 -5.55
C THR A 46 1.37 11.34 -6.48
N ARG A 47 1.15 12.41 -7.25
CA ARG A 47 2.15 13.00 -8.16
C ARG A 47 2.48 14.42 -7.75
N ALA A 48 3.76 14.77 -7.87
CA ALA A 48 4.22 16.12 -7.59
C ALA A 48 4.22 16.94 -8.89
N LEU A 49 3.42 18.02 -8.95
CA LEU A 49 3.33 18.82 -10.18
C LEU A 49 4.42 19.88 -10.26
N CYS A 50 4.55 20.70 -9.22
CA CYS A 50 5.58 21.72 -9.13
C CYS A 50 5.82 22.18 -7.68
N LEU A 51 7.01 22.72 -7.45
CA LEU A 51 7.38 23.42 -6.23
C LEU A 51 7.56 24.90 -6.56
N VAL A 52 6.96 25.78 -5.77
CA VAL A 52 7.08 27.23 -5.97
C VAL A 52 7.57 27.88 -4.68
N THR A 53 8.73 28.53 -4.76
CA THR A 53 9.29 29.30 -3.63
C THR A 53 8.74 30.73 -3.67
N THR A 54 8.40 31.28 -2.51
CA THR A 54 7.76 32.61 -2.45
C THR A 54 8.73 33.75 -2.17
N GLY A 55 10.00 33.45 -1.87
CA GLY A 55 11.03 34.43 -1.51
C GLY A 55 10.77 35.18 -0.20
N LYS A 56 9.66 34.91 0.49
CA LYS A 56 9.35 35.45 1.81
C LYS A 56 10.05 34.60 2.86
N HIS A 57 10.63 35.24 3.88
CA HIS A 57 10.99 34.58 5.14
C HIS A 57 9.72 34.18 5.88
N VAL A 58 9.05 33.17 5.36
CA VAL A 58 8.13 32.35 6.12
C VAL A 58 8.98 31.25 6.73
N THR A 59 8.62 30.78 7.91
CA THR A 59 9.29 29.64 8.52
C THR A 59 9.27 28.38 7.61
N ARG A 60 8.46 28.35 6.53
CA ARG A 60 8.17 27.22 5.61
C ARG A 60 7.53 27.62 4.25
N ASP A 61 7.58 26.76 3.21
CA ASP A 61 7.20 27.02 1.78
C ASP A 61 5.81 26.44 1.36
N THR A 62 5.42 26.53 0.07
CA THR A 62 4.11 26.10 -0.49
C THR A 62 4.27 25.02 -1.57
N PHE A 63 3.37 24.02 -1.62
CA PHE A 63 3.47 22.85 -2.51
C PHE A 63 2.16 22.46 -3.21
N TYR A 64 2.27 21.81 -4.39
CA TYR A 64 1.18 21.34 -5.25
C TYR A 64 1.23 19.81 -5.46
N GLU A 65 0.27 19.10 -4.86
CA GLU A 65 0.04 17.67 -5.09
C GLU A 65 -1.07 17.43 -6.09
N VAL A 66 -0.93 16.36 -6.86
CA VAL A 66 -1.89 15.96 -7.88
C VAL A 66 -2.24 14.49 -7.71
N ALA A 67 -3.52 14.20 -7.51
CA ALA A 67 -4.04 12.85 -7.41
C ALA A 67 -5.45 12.78 -7.99
N GLN A 68 -5.95 11.58 -8.28
CA GLN A 68 -7.34 11.44 -8.72
C GLN A 68 -8.36 11.77 -7.62
N SER A 69 -7.99 11.55 -6.35
CA SER A 69 -8.73 11.95 -5.17
C SER A 69 -7.84 11.92 -3.94
N PHE A 70 -8.20 12.71 -2.93
CA PHE A 70 -7.58 12.72 -1.61
C PHE A 70 -8.50 12.19 -0.51
N LEU A 71 -9.57 11.47 -0.89
CA LEU A 71 -10.41 10.77 0.06
C LEU A 71 -9.60 9.69 0.79
N ARG A 72 -9.64 9.73 2.11
CA ARG A 72 -8.87 8.87 3.02
C ARG A 72 -9.82 7.93 3.76
N LEU A 73 -9.36 6.77 4.23
CA LEU A 73 -10.19 5.88 5.05
C LEU A 73 -10.69 6.60 6.32
N GLY A 74 -9.83 7.45 6.90
CA GLY A 74 -10.16 8.33 8.03
C GLY A 74 -11.33 9.29 7.75
N THR A 75 -11.55 9.71 6.49
CA THR A 75 -12.69 10.57 6.12
C THR A 75 -14.02 9.88 6.43
N TYR A 76 -14.13 8.59 6.11
CA TYR A 76 -15.32 7.79 6.39
C TYR A 76 -15.49 7.53 7.89
N GLN A 77 -14.39 7.18 8.55
CA GLN A 77 -14.38 6.87 9.99
C GLN A 77 -14.79 8.07 10.84
N MET A 78 -14.35 9.27 10.47
CA MET A 78 -14.73 10.50 11.14
C MET A 78 -16.25 10.67 11.18
N HIS A 79 -16.95 10.46 10.07
CA HIS A 79 -18.41 10.55 10.02
C HIS A 79 -19.07 9.39 10.78
N ALA A 80 -18.60 8.15 10.60
CA ALA A 80 -19.16 7.01 11.33
C ALA A 80 -19.01 7.12 12.86
N SER A 81 -17.94 7.74 13.35
CA SER A 81 -17.72 7.95 14.79
C SER A 81 -18.61 9.03 15.43
N ARG A 82 -19.28 9.87 14.64
CA ARG A 82 -20.16 10.95 15.14
C ARG A 82 -21.56 10.47 15.52
N GLY A 83 -21.91 9.23 15.17
CA GLY A 83 -23.20 8.61 15.49
C GLY A 83 -24.08 8.40 14.28
N GLU A 84 -25.30 7.91 14.51
CA GLU A 84 -26.21 7.46 13.45
C GLU A 84 -26.58 8.57 12.45
N GLU A 85 -26.61 9.83 12.89
CA GLU A 85 -26.99 10.99 12.07
C GLU A 85 -26.02 11.24 10.91
N ASP A 86 -24.74 10.87 11.04
CA ASP A 86 -23.70 11.08 10.03
C ASP A 86 -23.48 9.85 9.13
N LEU A 87 -24.17 8.72 9.37
CA LEU A 87 -23.99 7.50 8.55
C LEU A 87 -24.46 7.67 7.11
N ASP A 88 -25.43 8.54 6.86
CA ASP A 88 -25.86 8.89 5.50
C ASP A 88 -24.77 9.67 4.74
N VAL A 89 -23.91 10.41 5.45
CA VAL A 89 -22.73 11.06 4.85
C VAL A 89 -21.73 10.01 4.41
N VAL A 90 -21.49 8.98 5.22
CA VAL A 90 -20.61 7.84 4.86
C VAL A 90 -21.11 7.18 3.57
N ARG A 91 -22.41 6.93 3.46
CA ARG A 91 -23.01 6.36 2.24
C ARG A 91 -22.87 7.28 1.04
N THR A 92 -23.12 8.57 1.22
CA THR A 92 -22.98 9.59 0.17
C THR A 92 -21.54 9.67 -0.36
N LEU A 93 -20.54 9.63 0.54
CA LEU A 93 -19.13 9.61 0.16
C LEU A 93 -18.75 8.32 -0.57
N ALA A 94 -19.30 7.17 -0.16
CA ALA A 94 -19.06 5.89 -0.83
C ALA A 94 -19.68 5.90 -2.24
N ASP A 95 -20.93 6.34 -2.38
CA ASP A 95 -21.59 6.50 -3.68
C ASP A 95 -20.80 7.44 -4.60
N TYR A 96 -20.35 8.59 -4.09
CA TYR A 96 -19.50 9.52 -4.83
C TYR A 96 -18.21 8.84 -5.31
N THR A 97 -17.53 8.13 -4.42
CA THR A 97 -16.25 7.48 -4.72
C THR A 97 -16.41 6.39 -5.76
N ILE A 98 -17.44 5.56 -5.62
CA ILE A 98 -17.73 4.48 -6.57
C ILE A 98 -18.09 5.08 -7.93
N HIS A 99 -18.98 6.07 -7.96
CA HIS A 99 -19.42 6.69 -9.22
C HIS A 99 -18.25 7.31 -10.01
N HIS A 100 -17.35 8.02 -9.34
CA HIS A 100 -16.27 8.76 -10.01
C HIS A 100 -14.98 7.95 -10.21
N HIS A 101 -14.64 7.05 -9.30
CA HIS A 101 -13.35 6.35 -9.31
C HIS A 101 -13.46 4.84 -9.54
N PHE A 102 -14.63 4.25 -9.28
CA PHE A 102 -14.90 2.83 -9.55
C PHE A 102 -16.18 2.63 -10.39
N PRO A 103 -16.38 3.35 -11.52
CA PRO A 103 -17.65 3.31 -12.26
C PRO A 103 -17.99 1.92 -12.81
N HIS A 104 -16.99 1.05 -12.95
CA HIS A 104 -17.18 -0.35 -13.33
C HIS A 104 -17.96 -1.17 -12.26
N LEU A 105 -18.07 -0.67 -11.03
CA LEU A 105 -18.83 -1.30 -9.95
C LEU A 105 -20.30 -0.84 -9.88
N GLU A 106 -20.69 0.20 -10.61
CA GLU A 106 -22.10 0.66 -10.63
C GLU A 106 -23.02 -0.31 -11.39
N ASN A 107 -22.48 -1.02 -12.39
CA ASN A 107 -23.24 -1.94 -13.24
C ASN A 107 -22.54 -3.30 -13.34
N ILE A 108 -22.29 -3.94 -12.20
CA ILE A 108 -21.71 -5.29 -12.19
C ILE A 108 -22.77 -6.26 -12.73
N GLY A 109 -22.51 -6.84 -13.90
CA GLY A 109 -23.35 -7.91 -14.43
C GLY A 109 -23.17 -9.17 -13.59
N LYS A 110 -24.27 -9.89 -13.31
CA LYS A 110 -24.20 -11.20 -12.67
C LYS A 110 -23.25 -12.10 -13.45
N SER A 111 -22.16 -12.51 -12.81
CA SER A 111 -21.15 -13.40 -13.36
C SER A 111 -20.84 -14.45 -12.31
N ASP A 112 -20.99 -15.72 -12.67
CA ASP A 112 -20.71 -16.85 -11.79
C ASP A 112 -19.26 -16.85 -11.28
N SER A 113 -18.34 -16.13 -11.95
CA SER A 113 -16.93 -16.01 -11.57
C SER A 113 -16.65 -15.01 -10.43
N LEU A 114 -17.62 -14.18 -10.03
CA LEU A 114 -17.47 -13.19 -8.94
C LEU A 114 -18.20 -13.61 -7.65
N SER A 115 -18.79 -14.80 -7.68
CA SER A 115 -19.41 -15.47 -6.54
C SER A 115 -18.39 -16.42 -5.91
N PHE A 116 -18.06 -16.20 -4.65
CA PHE A 116 -17.02 -16.99 -3.97
C PHE A 116 -17.55 -17.67 -2.71
N ASN A 117 -17.18 -18.94 -2.53
CA ASN A 117 -17.55 -19.74 -1.36
C ASN A 117 -16.73 -19.30 -0.14
N THR A 118 -17.40 -19.05 0.98
CA THR A 118 -16.79 -18.73 2.27
C THR A 118 -16.62 -19.95 3.20
N GLY A 119 -16.93 -21.18 2.74
CA GLY A 119 -16.77 -22.44 3.49
C GLY A 119 -17.97 -23.40 3.43
N GLU A 120 -17.84 -24.61 3.98
CA GLU A 120 -18.79 -25.74 3.93
C GLU A 120 -20.13 -25.50 4.66
N GLU A 121 -21.05 -24.75 4.08
CA GLU A 121 -22.50 -24.83 4.38
C GLU A 121 -23.28 -24.14 3.24
N ASP A 122 -24.51 -24.59 2.96
CA ASP A 122 -25.32 -24.31 1.75
C ASP A 122 -25.75 -22.82 1.56
N ASP A 123 -25.36 -21.94 2.51
CA ASP A 123 -25.66 -20.50 2.56
C ASP A 123 -24.39 -19.61 2.39
N SER A 124 -23.29 -20.16 1.88
CA SER A 124 -21.91 -19.61 1.99
C SER A 124 -21.36 -18.86 0.76
N VAL A 125 -22.19 -18.43 -0.18
CA VAL A 125 -21.71 -17.71 -1.37
C VAL A 125 -21.82 -16.20 -1.15
N VAL A 126 -20.68 -15.49 -1.21
CA VAL A 126 -20.69 -14.01 -1.33
C VAL A 126 -20.69 -13.66 -2.81
N ASP A 127 -21.83 -13.18 -3.31
CA ASP A 127 -21.99 -12.65 -4.66
C ASP A 127 -21.62 -11.16 -4.67
N LEU A 128 -20.40 -10.85 -5.11
CA LEU A 128 -19.93 -9.46 -5.20
C LEU A 128 -20.72 -8.63 -6.21
N THR A 129 -21.48 -9.26 -7.12
CA THR A 129 -22.31 -8.55 -8.11
C THR A 129 -23.62 -8.03 -7.51
N ALA A 130 -24.03 -8.56 -6.35
CA ALA A 130 -25.27 -8.17 -5.68
C ALA A 130 -25.14 -6.87 -4.87
N ASN A 131 -23.93 -6.52 -4.44
CA ASN A 131 -23.68 -5.35 -3.60
C ASN A 131 -22.40 -4.61 -4.03
N LYS A 132 -22.58 -3.45 -4.68
CA LYS A 132 -21.46 -2.63 -5.16
C LYS A 132 -20.50 -2.19 -4.03
N TYR A 133 -21.01 -1.99 -2.81
CA TYR A 133 -20.17 -1.61 -1.67
C TYR A 133 -19.29 -2.77 -1.21
N SER A 134 -19.79 -4.00 -1.26
CA SER A 134 -19.00 -5.20 -0.97
C SER A 134 -17.89 -5.39 -2.00
N ALA A 135 -18.21 -5.30 -3.29
CA ALA A 135 -17.21 -5.37 -4.36
C ALA A 135 -16.14 -4.26 -4.23
N TRP A 136 -16.57 -3.04 -3.90
CA TRP A 136 -15.67 -1.93 -3.66
C TRP A 136 -14.76 -2.16 -2.45
N ALA A 137 -15.31 -2.62 -1.33
CA ALA A 137 -14.56 -2.93 -0.11
C ALA A 137 -13.48 -4.00 -0.35
N VAL A 138 -13.83 -5.08 -1.07
CA VAL A 138 -12.88 -6.11 -1.51
C VAL A 138 -11.79 -5.50 -2.40
N GLY A 139 -12.18 -4.68 -3.37
CA GLY A 139 -11.22 -4.02 -4.27
C GLY A 139 -10.24 -3.10 -3.54
N VAL A 140 -10.70 -2.35 -2.54
CA VAL A 140 -9.83 -1.51 -1.69
C VAL A 140 -8.89 -2.38 -0.85
N ALA A 141 -9.40 -3.47 -0.25
CA ALA A 141 -8.61 -4.40 0.54
C ALA A 141 -7.49 -5.06 -0.28
N GLU A 142 -7.82 -5.63 -1.43
CA GLU A 142 -6.86 -6.30 -2.32
C GLU A 142 -5.81 -5.33 -2.89
N ARG A 143 -6.22 -4.13 -3.31
CA ARG A 143 -5.28 -3.12 -3.79
C ARG A 143 -4.35 -2.67 -2.67
N THR A 144 -4.85 -2.52 -1.44
CA THR A 144 -4.03 -2.11 -0.29
C THR A 144 -2.99 -3.18 0.05
N ALA A 145 -3.41 -4.44 0.06
CA ALA A 145 -2.49 -5.57 0.20
C ALA A 145 -1.39 -5.55 -0.88
N SER A 146 -1.78 -5.31 -2.14
CA SER A 146 -0.83 -5.23 -3.26
C SER A 146 0.14 -4.06 -3.10
N LEU A 147 -0.33 -2.89 -2.67
CA LEU A 147 0.50 -1.71 -2.43
C LEU A 147 1.55 -1.98 -1.34
N LEU A 148 1.12 -2.56 -0.22
CA LEU A 148 2.02 -2.86 0.88
C LEU A 148 3.03 -3.95 0.51
N ALA A 149 2.63 -4.95 -0.27
CA ALA A 149 3.57 -5.95 -0.82
C ALA A 149 4.64 -5.29 -1.70
N GLN A 150 4.27 -4.29 -2.52
CA GLN A 150 5.23 -3.51 -3.30
C GLN A 150 6.19 -2.72 -2.42
N TRP A 151 5.69 -2.07 -1.35
CA TRP A 151 6.56 -1.37 -0.38
C TRP A 151 7.57 -2.31 0.26
N GLN A 152 7.14 -3.51 0.68
CA GLN A 152 8.04 -4.53 1.20
C GLN A 152 9.08 -4.95 0.16
N GLY A 153 8.67 -5.10 -1.11
CA GLY A 153 9.54 -5.46 -2.22
C GLY A 153 10.65 -4.46 -2.56
N VAL A 154 10.46 -3.18 -2.24
CA VAL A 154 11.47 -2.12 -2.40
C VAL A 154 12.08 -1.67 -1.08
N ALA A 155 11.75 -2.33 0.03
CA ALA A 155 12.22 -1.99 1.38
C ALA A 155 11.82 -0.57 1.83
N PHE A 156 10.65 -0.09 1.42
CA PHE A 156 10.11 1.22 1.79
C PHE A 156 9.34 1.14 3.12
N THR A 157 9.57 2.12 4.01
CA THR A 157 8.83 2.30 5.26
C THR A 157 8.17 3.69 5.31
N HIS A 158 6.84 3.73 5.42
CA HIS A 158 6.09 4.99 5.41
C HIS A 158 6.21 5.79 6.72
N GLY A 159 6.32 5.11 7.86
CA GLY A 159 6.52 5.71 9.19
C GLY A 159 5.31 6.40 9.85
N VAL A 160 4.20 6.65 9.13
CA VAL A 160 2.94 7.19 9.69
C VAL A 160 1.74 6.60 8.95
N LEU A 161 1.44 5.33 9.23
CA LEU A 161 0.38 4.61 8.53
C LEU A 161 -0.95 4.66 9.32
N ASN A 162 -1.36 5.87 9.70
CA ASN A 162 -2.68 6.11 10.30
C ASN A 162 -3.80 5.96 9.25
N THR A 163 -5.05 5.78 9.68
CA THR A 163 -6.19 5.61 8.75
C THR A 163 -6.49 6.85 7.91
N ASP A 164 -6.16 8.04 8.40
CA ASP A 164 -6.18 9.27 7.63
C ASP A 164 -5.04 9.34 6.60
N ASN A 165 -3.98 8.55 6.68
CA ASN A 165 -2.94 8.47 5.63
C ASN A 165 -3.18 7.33 4.64
N MET A 166 -4.31 6.61 4.76
CA MET A 166 -4.70 5.57 3.81
C MET A 166 -5.63 6.17 2.76
N CYS A 167 -5.14 6.35 1.54
CA CYS A 167 -5.97 6.79 0.41
C CYS A 167 -6.99 5.71 0.03
N VAL A 168 -8.27 6.08 -0.16
CA VAL A 168 -9.31 5.13 -0.58
C VAL A 168 -9.11 4.64 -2.03
N LEU A 169 -8.37 5.39 -2.84
CA LEU A 169 -7.93 4.97 -4.17
C LEU A 169 -6.65 4.13 -4.14
N VAL A 170 -6.11 3.90 -2.94
CA VAL A 170 -4.91 3.10 -2.69
C VAL A 170 -3.67 3.67 -3.39
N LEU A 171 -3.48 4.97 -3.20
CA LEU A 171 -2.25 5.67 -3.52
C LEU A 171 -1.38 5.75 -2.26
N SER A 172 -0.07 5.61 -2.42
CA SER A 172 0.91 6.10 -1.43
C SER A 172 0.80 7.62 -1.35
N ILE A 173 0.55 8.18 -0.17
CA ILE A 173 0.29 9.61 0.04
C ILE A 173 0.92 10.08 1.35
N ASP A 174 1.01 11.39 1.58
CA ASP A 174 1.39 11.96 2.88
C ASP A 174 2.80 11.54 3.35
N TYR A 175 3.78 11.84 2.49
CA TYR A 175 5.19 11.55 2.70
C TYR A 175 5.80 12.48 3.77
N GLY A 176 5.65 12.09 5.04
CA GLY A 176 6.28 12.75 6.18
C GLY A 176 7.63 12.10 6.55
N PRO A 177 7.72 11.42 7.72
CA PRO A 177 8.92 10.66 8.09
C PRO A 177 8.88 9.26 7.44
N PHE A 178 9.21 9.16 6.17
CA PHE A 178 9.40 7.90 5.46
C PHE A 178 10.90 7.54 5.35
N GLY A 179 11.20 6.33 4.89
CA GLY A 179 12.57 5.95 4.56
C GLY A 179 12.66 4.55 3.94
N PHE A 180 13.63 4.38 3.04
CA PHE A 180 14.04 3.07 2.57
C PHE A 180 15.06 2.44 3.53
N LEU A 181 15.13 1.10 3.56
CA LEU A 181 16.17 0.41 4.32
C LEU A 181 17.52 0.55 3.61
N ASP A 182 18.50 1.16 4.32
CA ASP A 182 19.91 1.10 3.92
C ASP A 182 20.51 -0.29 4.21
N ALA A 183 20.40 -0.70 5.47
CA ALA A 183 20.69 -2.05 5.93
C ALA A 183 19.37 -2.73 6.28
N PHE A 184 19.27 -4.04 6.03
CA PHE A 184 18.06 -4.78 6.33
C PHE A 184 17.84 -4.86 7.85
N ASP A 185 16.88 -4.08 8.34
CA ASP A 185 16.41 -4.11 9.73
C ASP A 185 14.88 -4.16 9.72
N PRO A 186 14.27 -5.32 10.00
CA PRO A 186 12.81 -5.46 10.10
C PRO A 186 12.17 -4.52 11.11
N SER A 187 12.93 -4.10 12.13
CA SER A 187 12.46 -3.20 13.18
C SER A 187 12.63 -1.71 12.86
N TYR A 188 13.19 -1.37 11.70
CA TYR A 188 13.43 0.01 11.28
C TYR A 188 12.13 0.81 11.24
N THR A 189 12.14 1.98 11.89
CA THR A 189 11.10 3.00 11.73
C THR A 189 11.80 4.35 11.47
N PRO A 190 11.47 5.05 10.38
CA PRO A 190 12.00 6.39 10.09
C PRO A 190 11.40 7.45 11.02
N ASN A 191 10.28 7.14 11.68
CA ASN A 191 9.55 8.07 12.52
C ASN A 191 10.06 8.05 13.97
N THR A 192 10.79 9.08 14.37
CA THR A 192 11.30 9.18 15.75
C THR A 192 10.19 9.30 16.80
N THR A 193 8.99 9.77 16.46
CA THR A 193 7.86 9.85 17.41
C THR A 193 7.15 8.53 17.59
N ASP A 194 7.42 7.55 16.71
CA ASP A 194 6.91 6.18 16.84
C ASP A 194 7.73 5.38 17.87
N LEU A 195 8.86 5.91 18.35
CA LEU A 195 9.66 5.28 19.39
C LEU A 195 9.06 5.50 20.80
N PRO A 196 9.18 4.50 21.70
CA PRO A 196 9.82 3.19 21.49
C PRO A 196 8.88 2.13 20.87
N GLY A 197 7.63 2.48 20.59
CA GLY A 197 6.57 1.53 20.19
C GLY A 197 6.80 0.85 18.84
N ARG A 198 7.44 1.53 17.88
CA ARG A 198 7.74 1.02 16.53
C ARG A 198 6.48 0.47 15.83
N ARG A 199 5.33 1.14 16.03
CA ARG A 199 4.05 0.73 15.47
C ARG A 199 4.12 0.65 13.96
N TYR A 200 4.83 1.59 13.33
CA TYR A 200 4.94 1.73 11.87
C TYR A 200 6.30 1.28 11.33
N CYS A 201 7.01 0.39 12.04
CA CYS A 201 8.25 -0.18 11.51
C CYS A 201 8.01 -1.03 10.27
N PHE A 202 9.09 -1.25 9.50
CA PHE A 202 9.08 -1.97 8.23
C PHE A 202 8.27 -3.27 8.27
N ALA A 203 8.55 -4.14 9.25
CA ALA A 203 7.88 -5.44 9.39
C ALA A 203 6.39 -5.34 9.76
N ASN A 204 5.98 -4.28 10.46
CA ASN A 204 4.61 -4.13 10.95
C ASN A 204 3.66 -3.52 9.92
N GLN A 205 4.15 -2.99 8.79
CA GLN A 205 3.32 -2.28 7.82
C GLN A 205 2.17 -3.15 7.26
N LEU A 206 2.38 -4.46 7.11
CA LEU A 206 1.34 -5.41 6.70
C LEU A 206 0.19 -5.47 7.71
N ASP A 207 0.50 -5.71 8.98
CA ASP A 207 -0.48 -5.86 10.05
C ASP A 207 -1.22 -4.54 10.32
N ILE A 208 -0.52 -3.41 10.22
CA ILE A 208 -1.13 -2.08 10.31
C ILE A 208 -2.06 -1.82 9.12
N GLY A 209 -1.67 -2.23 7.91
CA GLY A 209 -2.54 -2.18 6.74
C GLY A 209 -3.82 -2.99 6.93
N LEU A 210 -3.71 -4.22 7.44
CA LEU A 210 -4.85 -5.08 7.77
C LEU A 210 -5.75 -4.41 8.80
N TRP A 211 -5.16 -3.83 9.85
CA TRP A 211 -5.88 -3.10 10.88
C TRP A 211 -6.62 -1.89 10.30
N ASN A 212 -5.97 -1.10 9.43
CA ASN A 212 -6.61 0.05 8.79
C ASN A 212 -7.79 -0.38 7.89
N ILE A 213 -7.66 -1.48 7.16
CA ILE A 213 -8.77 -2.07 6.39
C ILE A 213 -9.89 -2.53 7.32
N ALA A 214 -9.59 -3.19 8.44
CA ALA A 214 -10.61 -3.59 9.42
C ALA A 214 -11.42 -2.40 9.94
N GLN A 215 -10.77 -1.26 10.21
CA GLN A 215 -11.44 -0.03 10.64
C GLN A 215 -12.34 0.55 9.53
N PHE A 216 -11.91 0.47 8.28
CA PHE A 216 -12.72 0.86 7.13
C PHE A 216 -13.92 -0.07 6.91
N ILE A 217 -13.74 -1.38 6.97
CA ILE A 217 -14.81 -2.38 6.88
C ILE A 217 -15.84 -2.16 8.00
N THR A 218 -15.39 -1.96 9.23
CA THR A 218 -16.25 -1.63 10.37
C THR A 218 -17.09 -0.38 10.12
N THR A 219 -16.50 0.63 9.47
CA THR A 219 -17.20 1.86 9.08
C THR A 219 -18.31 1.58 8.06
N LEU A 220 -18.05 0.72 7.06
CA LEU A 220 -19.04 0.35 6.06
C LEU A 220 -20.18 -0.50 6.67
N SER A 221 -19.85 -1.42 7.59
CA SER A 221 -20.82 -2.22 8.33
C SER A 221 -21.72 -1.35 9.22
N ALA A 222 -21.15 -0.38 9.93
CA ALA A 222 -21.92 0.56 10.76
C ALA A 222 -22.95 1.35 9.94
N ALA A 223 -22.57 1.77 8.74
CA ALA A 223 -23.46 2.44 7.79
C ALA A 223 -24.45 1.51 7.05
N LYS A 224 -24.47 0.22 7.42
CA LYS A 224 -25.31 -0.84 6.83
C LYS A 224 -25.12 -1.00 5.31
N MET A 225 -23.91 -0.72 4.83
CA MET A 225 -23.57 -0.88 3.41
C MET A 225 -23.09 -2.29 3.06
N ILE A 226 -22.56 -3.00 4.05
CA ILE A 226 -22.14 -4.40 3.93
C ILE A 226 -22.62 -5.21 5.15
N ASN A 227 -22.86 -6.50 4.94
CA ASN A 227 -23.19 -7.46 5.99
C ASN A 227 -21.94 -8.20 6.53
N ASP A 228 -22.12 -9.01 7.57
CA ASP A 228 -21.00 -9.71 8.24
C ASP A 228 -20.25 -10.69 7.31
N LYS A 229 -20.96 -11.35 6.38
CA LYS A 229 -20.33 -12.27 5.41
C LYS A 229 -19.45 -11.50 4.43
N GLU A 230 -19.97 -10.38 3.90
CA GLU A 230 -19.23 -9.50 2.99
C GLU A 230 -18.02 -8.86 3.68
N ALA A 231 -18.18 -8.42 4.93
CA ALA A 231 -17.11 -7.87 5.75
C ALA A 231 -15.98 -8.89 5.98
N LYS A 232 -16.33 -10.11 6.41
CA LYS A 232 -15.36 -11.19 6.60
C LYS A 232 -14.64 -11.51 5.29
N TYR A 233 -15.38 -11.61 4.19
CA TYR A 233 -14.80 -11.91 2.89
C TYR A 233 -13.77 -10.85 2.45
N ALA A 234 -14.05 -9.55 2.63
CA ALA A 234 -13.08 -8.50 2.33
C ALA A 234 -11.79 -8.62 3.16
N MET A 235 -11.89 -9.00 4.43
CA MET A 235 -10.74 -9.23 5.31
C MET A 235 -9.92 -10.46 4.87
N ASP A 236 -10.59 -11.56 4.52
CA ASP A 236 -9.92 -12.78 4.02
C ASP A 236 -9.17 -12.48 2.70
N ARG A 237 -9.78 -11.70 1.80
CA ARG A 237 -9.16 -11.30 0.53
C ARG A 237 -7.92 -10.44 0.71
N TYR A 238 -7.86 -9.56 1.71
CA TYR A 238 -6.63 -8.82 2.01
C TYR A 238 -5.46 -9.77 2.28
N GLY A 239 -5.66 -10.74 3.18
CA GLY A 239 -4.62 -11.67 3.59
C GLY A 239 -4.13 -12.54 2.44
N THR A 240 -5.06 -13.16 1.69
CA THR A 240 -4.70 -13.95 0.51
C THR A 240 -3.96 -13.12 -0.53
N LYS A 241 -4.49 -11.92 -0.85
CA LYS A 241 -3.91 -11.09 -1.89
C LYS A 241 -2.51 -10.61 -1.55
N PHE A 242 -2.24 -10.30 -0.28
CA PHE A 242 -0.89 -9.90 0.14
C PHE A 242 0.10 -11.04 -0.11
N MET A 243 -0.23 -12.26 0.33
CA MET A 243 0.66 -13.42 0.15
C MET A 243 0.87 -13.72 -1.33
N ASP A 244 -0.18 -13.70 -2.14
CA ASP A 244 -0.09 -13.89 -3.59
C ASP A 244 0.87 -12.87 -4.24
N GLU A 245 0.75 -11.59 -3.90
CA GLU A 245 1.61 -10.54 -4.46
C GLU A 245 3.05 -10.64 -3.95
N TYR A 246 3.24 -10.93 -2.66
CA TYR A 246 4.56 -11.09 -2.06
C TYR A 246 5.32 -12.27 -2.69
N GLN A 247 4.62 -13.38 -2.93
CA GLN A 247 5.15 -14.57 -3.61
C GLN A 247 5.42 -14.35 -5.11
N VAL A 248 4.86 -13.30 -5.70
CA VAL A 248 5.21 -12.89 -7.07
C VAL A 248 6.41 -11.95 -7.08
N ILE A 249 6.46 -11.00 -6.13
CA ILE A 249 7.49 -9.96 -6.10
C ILE A 249 8.85 -10.54 -5.71
N MET A 250 8.94 -11.26 -4.58
CA MET A 250 10.23 -11.67 -4.04
C MET A 250 11.00 -12.64 -4.95
N PRO A 251 10.37 -13.68 -5.52
CA PRO A 251 11.07 -14.57 -6.46
C PRO A 251 11.53 -13.87 -7.74
N ARG A 252 10.78 -12.88 -8.25
CA ARG A 252 11.23 -12.08 -9.41
C ARG A 252 12.51 -11.31 -9.13
N LYS A 253 12.72 -10.87 -7.89
CA LYS A 253 13.99 -10.22 -7.48
C LYS A 253 15.17 -11.19 -7.53
N LEU A 254 14.92 -12.49 -7.33
CA LEU A 254 15.87 -13.60 -7.42
C LEU A 254 15.81 -14.33 -8.78
N ALA A 255 15.22 -13.70 -9.79
CA ALA A 255 15.24 -14.11 -11.18
C ALA A 255 14.35 -15.29 -11.63
N ASP A 256 13.73 -16.05 -10.73
CA ASP A 256 12.82 -17.14 -11.11
C ASP A 256 11.52 -17.12 -10.29
N PRO A 257 10.35 -16.88 -10.92
CA PRO A 257 9.05 -16.86 -10.24
C PRO A 257 8.59 -18.22 -9.71
N THR A 258 9.29 -19.32 -10.02
CA THR A 258 8.95 -20.67 -9.57
C THR A 258 9.68 -21.09 -8.29
N ILE A 259 10.59 -20.26 -7.77
CA ILE A 259 11.33 -20.52 -6.54
C ILE A 259 10.36 -20.61 -5.35
N GLN A 260 10.38 -21.75 -4.65
CA GLN A 260 9.62 -21.93 -3.42
C GLN A 260 10.23 -21.14 -2.25
N GLU A 261 9.35 -20.50 -1.48
CA GLU A 261 9.68 -19.58 -0.37
C GLU A 261 10.55 -20.24 0.71
N ASP A 262 10.23 -21.50 1.07
CA ASP A 262 10.91 -22.27 2.11
C ASP A 262 12.37 -22.62 1.77
N GLY A 263 12.73 -22.69 0.48
CA GLY A 263 14.05 -23.15 0.04
C GLY A 263 15.11 -22.06 -0.04
N LEU A 264 14.70 -20.83 -0.37
CA LEU A 264 15.63 -19.74 -0.71
C LEU A 264 15.28 -18.39 -0.07
N LEU A 265 14.01 -18.02 0.10
CA LEU A 265 13.69 -16.68 0.62
C LEU A 265 13.89 -16.59 2.15
N ILE A 266 13.43 -17.60 2.89
CA ILE A 266 13.55 -17.63 4.35
C ILE A 266 15.03 -17.62 4.81
N PRO A 267 15.93 -18.46 4.23
CA PRO A 267 17.33 -18.44 4.66
C PRO A 267 18.07 -17.15 4.27
N LEU A 268 17.70 -16.50 3.16
CA LEU A 268 18.28 -15.22 2.76
C LEU A 268 17.96 -14.12 3.80
N ASN A 269 16.71 -14.02 4.23
CA ASN A 269 16.30 -13.05 5.24
C ASN A 269 17.03 -13.24 6.58
N ALA A 270 17.30 -14.49 6.97
CA ALA A 270 18.05 -14.80 8.19
C ALA A 270 19.51 -14.34 8.12
N VAL A 271 20.12 -14.37 6.93
CA VAL A 271 21.51 -13.97 6.70
C VAL A 271 21.68 -12.46 6.61
N LEU A 272 20.64 -11.72 6.20
CA LEU A 272 20.70 -10.26 6.02
C LEU A 272 20.76 -9.45 7.34
N LEU A 273 20.53 -10.09 8.50
CA LEU A 273 20.42 -9.41 9.80
C LEU A 273 21.78 -9.14 10.49
N ASP A 274 22.83 -9.91 10.21
CA ASP A 274 24.23 -9.68 10.66
C ASP A 274 25.20 -10.66 9.94
N ILE A 275 26.45 -10.27 9.69
CA ILE A 275 27.47 -11.14 9.03
C ILE A 275 28.54 -11.56 10.05
N GLY A 276 28.14 -12.37 11.03
CA GLY A 276 29.05 -13.16 11.86
C GLY A 276 29.64 -14.37 11.10
N GLU A 277 30.58 -15.12 11.70
CA GLU A 277 31.15 -16.32 11.06
C GLU A 277 30.07 -17.39 10.74
N GLU A 278 29.11 -17.59 11.64
CA GLU A 278 28.01 -18.54 11.45
C GLU A 278 27.11 -18.17 10.26
N GLN A 279 26.85 -16.88 10.07
CA GLN A 279 26.04 -16.37 8.96
C GLN A 279 26.79 -16.41 7.62
N LYS A 280 28.13 -16.42 7.61
CA LYS A 280 28.91 -16.63 6.37
C LYS A 280 28.75 -18.04 5.83
N ASP A 281 28.70 -19.05 6.71
CA ASP A 281 28.48 -20.44 6.29
C ASP A 281 27.05 -20.64 5.81
N ALA A 282 26.07 -20.02 6.48
CA ALA A 282 24.69 -19.98 6.03
C ALA A 282 24.54 -19.29 4.67
N LEU A 283 25.19 -18.13 4.47
CA LEU A 283 25.21 -17.43 3.19
C LEU A 283 25.85 -18.28 2.09
N THR A 284 26.97 -18.94 2.39
CA THR A 284 27.67 -19.80 1.43
C THR A 284 26.79 -20.96 1.01
N SER A 285 26.13 -21.61 1.97
CA SER A 285 25.18 -22.70 1.72
C SER A 285 24.00 -22.21 0.87
N TRP A 286 23.47 -21.03 1.20
CA TRP A 286 22.38 -20.41 0.44
C TRP A 286 22.77 -20.10 -1.01
N VAL A 287 23.93 -19.47 -1.23
CA VAL A 287 24.45 -19.16 -2.57
C VAL A 287 24.64 -20.43 -3.39
N GLN A 288 25.10 -21.52 -2.78
CA GLN A 288 25.25 -22.81 -3.46
C GLN A 288 23.89 -23.37 -3.91
N SER A 289 22.88 -23.36 -3.04
CA SER A 289 21.52 -23.78 -3.38
C SER A 289 20.93 -22.90 -4.48
N TYR A 290 21.13 -21.58 -4.41
CA TYR A 290 20.65 -20.64 -5.41
C TYR A 290 21.28 -20.91 -6.80
N ILE A 291 22.60 -21.13 -6.86
CA ILE A 291 23.28 -21.47 -8.12
C ILE A 291 22.76 -22.79 -8.70
N GLN A 292 22.49 -23.80 -7.86
CA GLN A 292 21.91 -25.06 -8.32
C GLN A 292 20.53 -24.84 -8.96
N GLU A 293 19.68 -24.04 -8.32
CA GLU A 293 18.36 -23.70 -8.87
C GLU A 293 18.48 -22.96 -10.21
N LEU A 294 19.36 -21.96 -10.29
CA LEU A 294 19.60 -21.22 -11.53
C LEU A 294 20.11 -22.13 -12.66
N SER A 295 20.91 -23.15 -12.33
CA SER A 295 21.43 -24.11 -13.31
C SER A 295 20.37 -25.12 -13.80
N ALA A 296 19.28 -25.30 -13.05
CA ALA A 296 18.15 -26.12 -13.44
C ALA A 296 17.13 -25.35 -14.31
N SER A 297 17.22 -24.02 -14.33
CA SER A 297 16.38 -23.14 -15.15
C SER A 297 16.91 -23.06 -16.59
N ASP A 298 15.99 -23.06 -17.58
CA ASP A 298 16.32 -22.90 -19.01
C ASP A 298 16.66 -21.44 -19.40
N THR A 299 16.73 -20.53 -18.43
CA THR A 299 16.96 -19.09 -18.67
C THR A 299 18.45 -18.77 -18.80
N SER A 300 18.85 -18.05 -19.85
CA SER A 300 20.24 -17.60 -20.02
C SER A 300 20.65 -16.54 -18.99
N ASP A 301 21.95 -16.42 -18.69
CA ASP A 301 22.45 -15.39 -17.76
C ASP A 301 22.11 -13.96 -18.20
N GLU A 302 22.10 -13.69 -19.51
CA GLU A 302 21.79 -12.36 -20.04
C GLU A 302 20.29 -12.06 -19.91
N ASP A 303 19.41 -13.01 -20.25
CA ASP A 303 17.96 -12.86 -20.07
C ASP A 303 17.61 -12.71 -18.59
N ARG A 304 18.28 -13.49 -17.73
CA ARG A 304 18.15 -13.40 -16.27
C ARG A 304 18.52 -12.02 -15.76
N LYS A 305 19.67 -11.50 -16.18
CA LYS A 305 20.14 -10.15 -15.82
C LYS A 305 19.18 -9.07 -16.28
N ILE A 306 18.64 -9.17 -17.49
CA ILE A 306 17.62 -8.23 -18.00
C ILE A 306 16.37 -8.28 -17.12
N SER A 307 15.86 -9.48 -16.83
CA SER A 307 14.68 -9.69 -15.97
C SER A 307 14.87 -9.11 -14.57
N MET A 308 16.00 -9.42 -13.91
CA MET A 308 16.32 -8.90 -12.58
C MET A 308 16.47 -7.38 -12.55
N ASN A 309 17.13 -6.78 -13.55
CA ASN A 309 17.32 -5.33 -13.60
C ASN A 309 16.02 -4.56 -13.84
N CYS A 310 14.97 -5.21 -14.38
CA CYS A 310 13.65 -4.61 -14.54
C CYS A 310 12.88 -4.48 -13.21
N VAL A 311 13.24 -5.25 -12.17
CA VAL A 311 12.51 -5.28 -10.89
C VAL A 311 13.37 -4.89 -9.68
N ASN A 312 14.70 -4.95 -9.81
CA ASN A 312 15.63 -4.54 -8.78
C ASN A 312 16.16 -3.13 -9.08
N PRO A 313 15.68 -2.10 -8.36
CA PRO A 313 16.11 -0.74 -8.63
C PRO A 313 17.60 -0.59 -8.30
N LYS A 314 18.33 0.06 -9.22
CA LYS A 314 19.73 0.43 -8.99
C LYS A 314 19.87 1.64 -8.06
N TYR A 315 18.82 2.47 -8.00
CA TYR A 315 18.75 3.69 -7.22
C TYR A 315 17.40 3.72 -6.50
N ILE A 316 17.46 4.02 -5.20
CA ILE A 316 16.33 4.35 -4.33
C ILE A 316 16.65 5.70 -3.66
N LEU A 317 15.63 6.40 -3.16
CA LEU A 317 15.80 7.73 -2.55
C LEU A 317 16.27 7.63 -1.10
#